data_AF-A0A0C3P164-F1
#
_entry.id   AF-A0A0C3P164-F1
#
_cell.length_a   1.000
_cell.length_b   1.000
_cell.length_c   1.000
_cell.angle_alpha   90.00
_cell.angle_beta   90.00
_cell.angle_gamma   90.00
#
_symmetry.space_group_name_H-M   'P 1'
#
loop_
_entity.id
_entity.type
_entity.pdbx_description
1 polymer ?
#
loop_
_entity_poly.entity_id
_entity_poly.type
_entity_poly.pdbx_seq_one_letter_code
_entity_poly.pdbx_strand_id
1 'polypeptide(L)'
;STWATQNPGQPVMQPCQSLSTVEKDHRSVHAASRQISAAQQRDHDTLLNDAIQSLANEFKMKVQAIATTHNITSEKVKKLLGSHKYYQNPCSMQLANAIIHNKANEVNEGCAHGEKLSFQQIWELARADPKYQDMTQDEKDELLRALTEYHTLKNVSVCTTNSAVVCDAQSTLEHVFKILDGLALHTGIYACLFATCGHVYNSSQPFWYGTNNVMDFWEDVMDLEPNEIVRKLEQWACMHGKNIEECNSVEGMQQMCAHILNSGLHEYSFYLLTAPDMRIYTGVVAKKKIQINFINFEVAIKEKYGIELLGWPESVLFQSPHATTNAEHLHALRDMLKAGTCRWAYMSTQQCMQH
;
A
#
# COMPACT_ATOMS: atom_id res chain seq x y z
N SER A 1 44.47 -14.40 -10.59
CA SER A 1 43.99 -14.60 -11.98
C SER A 1 43.64 -13.24 -12.54
N THR A 2 44.18 -12.82 -13.69
CA THR A 2 43.87 -11.47 -14.23
C THR A 2 42.54 -11.50 -14.98
N TRP A 3 41.86 -10.35 -15.08
CA TRP A 3 40.56 -10.20 -15.75
C TRP A 3 40.57 -10.81 -17.17
N ALA A 4 41.70 -10.68 -17.86
CA ALA A 4 41.93 -11.26 -19.19
C ALA A 4 42.02 -12.81 -19.19
N THR A 5 42.54 -13.41 -18.11
CA THR A 5 42.57 -14.89 -17.98
C THR A 5 41.18 -15.46 -17.68
N GLN A 6 40.30 -14.66 -17.08
CA GLN A 6 38.92 -15.05 -16.75
C GLN A 6 37.94 -14.81 -17.90
N ASN A 7 38.29 -14.00 -18.91
CA ASN A 7 37.41 -13.62 -20.03
C ASN A 7 38.12 -13.76 -21.40
N PRO A 8 38.48 -14.98 -21.84
CA PRO A 8 39.15 -15.18 -23.12
C PRO A 8 38.21 -14.83 -24.30
N GLY A 9 38.61 -13.83 -25.09
CA GLY A 9 37.91 -13.39 -26.31
C GLY A 9 37.15 -12.05 -26.17
N GLN A 10 37.02 -11.49 -24.97
CA GLN A 10 36.50 -10.13 -24.78
C GLN A 10 37.65 -9.12 -24.90
N PRO A 11 37.49 -8.00 -25.63
CA PRO A 11 38.51 -6.95 -25.65
C PRO A 11 38.69 -6.43 -24.23
N VAL A 12 39.92 -6.49 -23.72
CA VAL A 12 40.28 -5.93 -22.41
C VAL A 12 39.98 -4.44 -22.44
N MET A 13 38.99 -4.00 -21.65
CA MET A 13 38.72 -2.58 -21.49
C MET A 13 39.99 -1.92 -20.97
N GLN A 14 40.54 -0.99 -21.76
CA GLN A 14 41.72 -0.26 -21.34
C GLN A 14 41.42 0.50 -20.05
N PRO A 15 42.39 0.59 -19.12
CA PRO A 15 42.26 1.46 -17.96
C PRO A 15 41.80 2.84 -18.42
N CYS A 16 40.80 3.38 -17.73
CA CYS A 16 40.21 4.68 -18.04
C CYS A 16 41.33 5.67 -18.35
N GLN A 17 41.38 6.16 -19.59
CA GLN A 17 42.42 7.12 -19.99
C GLN A 17 42.37 8.32 -19.03
N SER A 18 43.53 8.85 -18.69
CA SER A 18 43.58 10.06 -17.87
C SER A 18 42.75 11.14 -18.56
N LEU A 19 41.71 11.62 -17.86
CA LEU A 19 40.80 12.67 -18.36
C LEU A 19 41.61 13.77 -19.05
N SER A 20 41.16 14.17 -20.24
CA SER A 20 41.70 15.34 -20.93
C SER A 20 41.56 16.58 -20.04
N THR A 21 42.38 17.60 -20.28
CA THR A 21 42.33 18.85 -19.51
C THR A 21 40.92 19.44 -19.48
N VAL A 22 40.21 19.38 -20.61
CA VAL A 22 38.82 19.86 -20.74
C VAL A 22 37.84 19.08 -19.86
N GLU A 23 37.99 17.76 -19.74
CA GLU A 23 37.13 16.93 -18.89
C GLU A 23 37.43 17.10 -17.39
N LYS A 24 38.70 17.37 -17.05
CA LYS A 24 39.10 17.74 -15.68
C LYS A 24 38.51 19.08 -15.29
N ASP A 25 38.54 20.04 -16.20
CA ASP A 25 37.95 21.37 -15.99
C ASP A 25 36.43 21.28 -15.85
N HIS A 26 35.74 20.48 -16.68
CA HIS A 26 34.32 20.22 -16.52
C HIS A 26 33.96 19.58 -15.17
N ARG A 27 34.74 18.58 -14.71
CA ARG A 27 34.52 17.97 -13.39
C ARG A 27 34.78 18.95 -12.24
N SER A 28 35.80 19.80 -12.37
CA SER A 28 36.10 20.88 -11.43
C SER A 28 34.92 21.85 -11.31
N VAL A 29 34.36 22.28 -12.44
CA VAL A 29 33.18 23.16 -12.48
C VAL A 29 31.95 22.49 -11.85
N HIS A 30 31.69 21.20 -12.16
CA HIS A 30 30.61 20.45 -11.51
C HIS A 30 30.82 20.27 -9.99
N ALA A 31 32.06 20.05 -9.55
CA ALA A 31 32.38 19.95 -8.13
C ALA A 31 32.16 21.28 -7.40
N ALA A 32 32.58 22.40 -8.00
CA ALA A 32 32.32 23.74 -7.47
C ALA A 32 30.81 24.04 -7.42
N SER A 33 30.06 23.70 -8.47
CA SER A 33 28.60 23.84 -8.50
C SER A 33 27.92 23.05 -7.38
N ARG A 34 28.36 21.81 -7.12
CA ARG A 34 27.84 20.98 -6.02
C ARG A 34 28.15 21.57 -4.64
N GLN A 35 29.33 22.19 -4.46
CA GLN A 35 29.68 22.87 -3.21
C GLN A 35 28.81 24.10 -2.97
N ILE A 36 28.51 24.87 -4.03
CA ILE A 36 27.62 26.03 -3.95
C ILE A 36 26.19 25.59 -3.59
N SER A 37 25.64 24.56 -4.25
CA SER A 37 24.32 24.03 -3.93
C SER A 37 24.25 23.45 -2.52
N ALA A 38 25.30 22.76 -2.06
CA ALA A 38 25.37 22.25 -0.69
C ALA A 38 25.44 23.38 0.35
N ALA A 39 26.10 24.50 0.05
CA ALA A 39 26.11 25.66 0.93
C ALA A 39 24.73 26.34 0.97
N GLN A 40 24.09 26.55 -0.19
CA GLN A 40 22.73 27.09 -0.28
C GLN A 40 21.71 26.23 0.47
N GLN A 41 21.84 24.91 0.40
CA GLN A 41 20.96 24.01 1.15
C GLN A 41 21.15 24.17 2.66
N ARG A 42 22.40 24.31 3.15
CA ARG A 42 22.66 24.55 4.58
C ARG A 42 22.09 25.89 5.05
N ASP A 43 22.20 26.93 4.24
CA ASP A 43 21.64 28.25 4.55
C ASP A 43 20.11 28.18 4.60
N HIS A 44 19.50 27.48 3.64
CA HIS A 44 18.05 27.23 3.62
C HIS A 44 17.58 26.41 4.83
N ASP A 45 18.30 25.34 5.18
CA ASP A 45 18.00 24.51 6.33
C ASP A 45 18.14 25.29 7.65
N THR A 46 19.10 26.21 7.72
CA THR A 46 19.26 27.11 8.88
C THR A 46 18.08 28.06 9.00
N LEU A 47 17.69 28.72 7.91
CA LEU A 47 16.52 29.61 7.88
C LEU A 47 15.22 28.87 8.23
N LEU A 48 15.06 27.63 7.74
CA LEU A 48 13.92 26.79 8.07
C LEU A 48 13.90 26.45 9.57
N ASN A 49 15.05 26.07 10.13
CA ASN A 49 15.16 25.78 11.57
C ASN A 49 14.85 27.01 12.42
N ASP A 50 15.32 28.19 12.03
CA ASP A 50 15.03 29.44 12.74
C ASP A 50 13.53 29.78 12.67
N ALA A 51 12.89 29.59 11.51
CA ALA A 51 11.46 29.76 11.35
C ALA A 51 10.66 28.78 12.23
N ILE A 52 11.07 27.52 12.30
CA ILE A 52 10.44 26.50 13.16
C ILE A 52 10.61 26.87 14.64
N GLN A 53 11.79 27.33 15.06
CA GLN A 53 12.01 27.77 16.44
C GLN A 53 11.16 29.00 16.79
N SER A 54 11.08 29.97 15.88
CA SER A 54 10.22 31.15 16.05
C SER A 54 8.75 30.76 16.23
N LEU A 55 8.25 29.85 15.38
CA LEU A 55 6.89 29.33 15.48
C LEU A 55 6.64 28.55 16.79
N ALA A 56 7.61 27.73 17.22
CA ALA A 56 7.52 27.00 18.48
C ALA A 56 7.46 27.95 19.69
N ASN A 57 8.21 29.06 19.65
CA ASN A 57 8.18 30.09 20.67
C ASN A 57 6.85 30.85 20.67
N GLU A 58 6.33 31.24 19.50
CA GLU A 58 5.02 31.87 19.38
C GLU A 58 3.91 30.96 19.93
N PHE A 59 3.96 29.66 19.58
CA PHE A 59 3.01 28.67 20.09
C PHE A 59 3.09 28.54 21.62
N LYS A 60 4.30 28.49 22.18
CA LYS A 60 4.51 28.46 23.64
C LYS A 60 3.90 29.69 24.32
N MET A 61 4.08 30.88 23.75
CA MET A 61 3.47 32.11 24.28
C MET A 61 1.94 32.09 24.22
N LYS A 62 1.36 31.64 23.10
CA LYS A 62 -0.10 31.52 22.95
C LYS A 62 -0.71 30.52 23.93
N VAL A 63 -0.07 29.36 24.10
CA VAL A 63 -0.48 28.35 25.09
C VAL A 63 -0.45 28.92 26.51
N GLN A 64 0.58 29.70 26.85
CA GLN A 64 0.71 30.33 28.15
C GLN A 64 -0.35 31.42 28.37
N ALA A 65 -0.65 32.22 27.34
CA ALA A 65 -1.73 33.21 27.38
C ALA A 65 -3.10 32.57 27.64
N ILE A 66 -3.42 31.47 26.95
CA ILE A 66 -4.66 30.71 27.17
C ILE A 66 -4.71 30.14 28.59
N ALA A 67 -3.59 29.58 29.06
CA ALA A 67 -3.46 29.06 30.42
C ALA A 67 -3.75 30.13 31.48
N THR A 68 -3.21 31.33 31.32
CA THR A 68 -3.45 32.46 32.24
C THR A 68 -4.87 33.00 32.15
N THR A 69 -5.44 33.15 30.96
CA THR A 69 -6.80 33.69 30.78
C THR A 69 -7.85 32.77 31.41
N HIS A 70 -7.64 31.47 31.37
CA HIS A 70 -8.61 30.47 31.84
C HIS A 70 -8.24 29.82 33.17
N ASN A 71 -7.18 30.27 33.86
CA ASN A 71 -6.67 29.68 35.10
C ASN A 71 -6.49 28.14 35.02
N ILE A 72 -5.96 27.67 33.90
CA ILE A 72 -5.68 26.24 33.65
C ILE A 72 -4.18 26.03 33.42
N THR A 73 -3.66 24.84 33.71
CA THR A 73 -2.23 24.55 33.48
C THR A 73 -1.90 24.51 31.98
N SER A 74 -0.71 24.97 31.61
CA SER A 74 -0.22 24.93 30.22
C SER A 74 -0.16 23.51 29.67
N GLU A 75 0.09 22.50 30.52
CA GLU A 75 -0.02 21.08 30.17
C GLU A 75 -1.44 20.66 29.81
N LYS A 76 -2.46 21.15 30.52
CA LYS A 76 -3.87 20.87 30.19
C LYS A 76 -4.25 21.50 28.85
N VAL A 77 -3.79 22.70 28.56
CA VAL A 77 -3.98 23.37 27.25
C VAL A 77 -3.29 22.59 26.13
N LYS A 78 -2.04 22.15 26.33
CA LYS A 78 -1.31 21.31 25.36
C LYS A 78 -2.00 19.98 25.13
N LYS A 79 -2.51 19.33 26.20
CA LYS A 79 -3.25 18.07 26.10
C LYS A 79 -4.53 18.25 25.28
N LEU A 80 -5.27 19.33 25.49
CA LEU A 80 -6.48 19.67 24.73
C LEU A 80 -6.16 19.98 23.25
N LEU A 81 -5.08 20.71 22.96
CA LEU A 81 -4.64 20.99 21.59
C LEU A 81 -4.12 19.74 20.86
N GLY A 82 -3.37 18.88 21.56
CA GLY A 82 -2.85 17.61 21.02
C GLY A 82 -3.95 16.60 20.76
N SER A 83 -4.95 16.53 21.65
CA SER A 83 -6.17 15.73 21.40
C SER A 83 -7.04 16.31 20.28
N HIS A 84 -7.01 17.63 20.04
CA HIS A 84 -7.72 18.22 18.92
C HIS A 84 -7.08 17.94 17.54
N LYS A 85 -5.75 17.76 17.47
CA LYS A 85 -5.02 17.60 16.19
C LYS A 85 -4.64 16.17 15.80
N TYR A 86 -4.40 15.27 16.75
CA TYR A 86 -3.83 13.94 16.44
C TYR A 86 -4.70 12.76 16.86
N TYR A 87 -5.74 13.00 17.67
CA TYR A 87 -6.65 11.96 18.11
C TYR A 87 -8.07 12.53 18.20
N GLN A 88 -8.75 12.64 17.05
CA GLN A 88 -10.05 11.99 17.08
C GLN A 88 -9.74 10.52 17.27
N ASN A 89 -9.66 10.06 18.53
CA ASN A 89 -9.71 8.64 18.78
C ASN A 89 -10.89 8.14 17.97
N PRO A 90 -10.72 7.13 17.07
CA PRO A 90 -11.85 6.56 16.35
C PRO A 90 -12.90 6.27 17.41
N CYS A 91 -14.03 6.98 17.33
CA CYS A 91 -14.96 7.23 18.44
C CYS A 91 -14.98 6.01 19.38
N SER A 92 -14.16 6.05 20.44
CA SER A 92 -13.67 4.80 21.02
C SER A 92 -14.84 4.01 21.55
N MET A 93 -14.75 2.67 21.47
CA MET A 93 -15.72 1.68 21.96
C MET A 93 -15.99 1.86 23.46
N GLN A 94 -16.64 2.96 23.80
CA GLN A 94 -17.00 3.35 25.14
C GLN A 94 -18.43 2.87 25.37
N LEU A 95 -18.67 2.36 26.56
CA LEU A 95 -20.00 1.88 26.95
C LEU A 95 -21.07 2.96 26.76
N ALA A 96 -20.74 4.23 27.02
CA ALA A 96 -21.66 5.34 26.77
C ALA A 96 -22.09 5.44 25.30
N ASN A 97 -21.16 5.26 24.35
CA ASN A 97 -21.47 5.27 22.92
C ASN A 97 -22.33 4.05 22.54
N ALA A 98 -22.05 2.89 23.14
CA ALA A 98 -22.82 1.67 22.89
C ALA A 98 -24.26 1.77 23.41
N ILE A 99 -24.45 2.34 24.62
CA ILE A 99 -25.77 2.63 25.19
C ILE A 99 -26.56 3.58 24.28
N ILE A 100 -25.93 4.69 23.86
CA ILE A 100 -26.58 5.68 22.99
C ILE A 100 -26.95 5.04 21.65
N HIS A 101 -26.06 4.23 21.07
CA HIS A 101 -26.34 3.54 19.81
C HIS A 101 -27.50 2.55 19.95
N ASN A 102 -27.52 1.73 21.01
CA ASN A 102 -28.62 0.79 21.26
C ASN A 102 -29.94 1.52 21.45
N LYS A 103 -29.97 2.58 22.28
CA LYS A 103 -31.18 3.37 22.50
C LYS A 103 -31.62 4.13 21.24
N ALA A 104 -30.68 4.65 20.46
CA ALA A 104 -31.00 5.29 19.19
C ALA A 104 -31.68 4.33 18.22
N ASN A 105 -31.25 3.07 18.18
CA ASN A 105 -31.87 2.04 17.35
C ASN A 105 -33.26 1.68 17.87
N GLU A 106 -33.42 1.46 19.18
CA GLU A 106 -34.71 1.14 19.81
C GLU A 106 -35.75 2.24 19.57
N VAL A 107 -35.39 3.51 19.76
CA VAL A 107 -36.36 4.61 19.75
C VAL A 107 -36.64 5.14 18.33
N ASN A 108 -35.71 4.97 17.40
CA ASN A 108 -35.90 5.39 16.01
C ASN A 108 -36.28 4.24 15.07
N GLU A 109 -36.55 3.05 15.61
CA GLU A 109 -37.04 1.92 14.82
C GLU A 109 -38.40 2.28 14.21
N GLY A 110 -38.51 2.24 12.88
CA GLY A 110 -39.75 2.57 12.16
C GLY A 110 -40.04 4.08 11.96
N CYS A 111 -39.22 4.99 12.48
CA CYS A 111 -39.38 6.43 12.23
C CYS A 111 -38.96 6.82 10.80
N ALA A 112 -39.74 7.71 10.16
CA ALA A 112 -39.42 8.23 8.84
C ALA A 112 -38.16 9.12 8.85
N HIS A 113 -37.53 9.28 7.68
CA HIS A 113 -36.36 10.14 7.52
C HIS A 113 -36.75 11.61 7.77
N GLY A 114 -36.39 12.15 8.94
CA GLY A 114 -36.72 13.51 9.39
C GLY A 114 -37.46 13.57 10.73
N GLU A 115 -38.09 12.47 11.17
CA GLU A 115 -38.80 12.36 12.45
C GLU A 115 -37.96 11.72 13.55
N LYS A 116 -36.69 11.39 13.24
CA LYS A 116 -35.76 10.77 14.18
C LYS A 116 -35.43 11.74 15.31
N LEU A 117 -35.34 11.19 16.52
CA LEU A 117 -34.97 11.97 17.70
C LEU A 117 -33.55 12.50 17.57
N SER A 118 -33.34 13.70 18.11
CA SER A 118 -32.01 14.30 18.20
C SER A 118 -31.14 13.54 19.21
N PHE A 119 -29.82 13.66 19.05
CA PHE A 119 -28.84 13.06 19.95
C PHE A 119 -29.10 13.42 21.43
N GLN A 120 -29.45 14.68 21.72
CA GLN A 120 -29.69 15.14 23.08
C GLN A 120 -30.92 14.45 23.70
N GLN A 121 -32.00 14.27 22.94
CA GLN A 121 -33.20 13.57 23.39
C GLN A 121 -32.92 12.09 23.63
N ILE A 122 -32.19 11.43 22.72
CA ILE A 122 -31.79 10.03 22.88
C ILE A 122 -30.95 9.85 24.13
N TRP A 123 -30.04 10.79 24.39
CA TRP A 123 -29.19 10.74 25.57
C TRP A 123 -29.97 10.91 26.88
N GLU A 124 -30.93 11.82 26.91
CA GLU A 124 -31.83 12.00 28.05
C GLU A 124 -32.69 10.75 28.29
N LEU A 125 -33.21 10.14 27.22
CA LEU A 125 -33.95 8.87 27.29
C LEU A 125 -33.09 7.71 27.78
N ALA A 126 -31.85 7.59 27.29
CA ALA A 126 -30.93 6.56 27.72
C ALA A 126 -30.54 6.71 29.21
N ARG A 127 -30.42 7.95 29.70
CA ARG A 127 -30.14 8.22 31.11
C ARG A 127 -31.33 7.88 32.01
N ALA A 128 -32.55 8.15 31.56
CA ALA A 128 -33.76 7.91 32.33
C ALA A 128 -34.18 6.43 32.36
N ASP A 129 -33.65 5.61 31.44
CA ASP A 129 -34.01 4.21 31.29
C ASP A 129 -33.32 3.32 32.35
N PRO A 130 -34.08 2.64 33.22
CA PRO A 130 -33.53 1.74 34.24
C PRO A 130 -32.65 0.63 33.65
N LYS A 131 -32.91 0.20 32.40
CA LYS A 131 -32.15 -0.84 31.69
C LYS A 131 -30.66 -0.53 31.66
N TYR A 132 -30.25 0.73 31.55
CA TYR A 132 -28.85 1.11 31.45
C TYR A 132 -28.21 1.51 32.79
N GLN A 133 -29.01 1.65 33.86
CA GLN A 133 -28.53 2.01 35.19
C GLN A 133 -28.00 0.79 35.94
N ASP A 134 -28.68 -0.36 35.82
CA ASP A 134 -28.38 -1.59 36.59
C ASP A 134 -27.84 -2.73 35.71
N MET A 135 -27.03 -2.41 34.69
CA MET A 135 -26.49 -3.43 33.78
C MET A 135 -25.43 -4.31 34.43
N THR A 136 -25.58 -5.61 34.22
CA THR A 136 -24.56 -6.62 34.47
C THR A 136 -23.35 -6.44 33.54
N GLN A 137 -22.22 -7.10 33.84
CA GLN A 137 -21.04 -7.01 32.99
C GLN A 137 -21.27 -7.66 31.63
N ASP A 138 -21.99 -8.77 31.58
CA ASP A 138 -22.28 -9.50 30.34
C ASP A 138 -23.13 -8.64 29.38
N GLU A 139 -24.11 -7.89 29.90
CA GLU A 139 -24.92 -6.97 29.11
C GLU A 139 -24.11 -5.80 28.54
N LYS A 140 -23.13 -5.29 29.31
CA LYS A 140 -22.21 -4.25 28.84
C LYS A 140 -21.33 -4.76 27.70
N ASP A 141 -20.83 -5.99 27.83
CA ASP A 141 -19.96 -6.59 26.83
C ASP A 141 -20.74 -6.95 25.55
N GLU A 142 -22.00 -7.36 25.67
CA GLU A 142 -22.91 -7.55 24.52
C GLU A 142 -23.15 -6.23 23.76
N LEU A 143 -23.42 -5.13 24.48
CA LEU A 143 -23.60 -3.81 23.86
C LEU A 143 -22.34 -3.34 23.11
N LEU A 144 -21.16 -3.55 23.71
CA LEU A 144 -19.88 -3.22 23.09
C LEU A 144 -19.60 -4.07 21.86
N ARG A 145 -19.91 -5.37 21.91
CA ARG A 145 -19.80 -6.29 20.77
C ARG A 145 -20.74 -5.89 19.64
N ALA A 146 -22.01 -5.62 19.93
CA ALA A 146 -22.97 -5.15 18.93
C ALA A 146 -22.54 -3.83 18.28
N LEU A 147 -21.98 -2.88 19.04
CA LEU A 147 -21.43 -1.64 18.49
C LEU A 147 -20.22 -1.92 17.58
N THR A 148 -19.35 -2.86 18.00
CA THR A 148 -18.18 -3.28 17.21
C THR A 148 -18.61 -3.90 15.89
N GLU A 149 -19.53 -4.86 15.93
CA GLU A 149 -20.10 -5.50 14.75
C GLU A 149 -20.73 -4.46 13.81
N TYR A 150 -21.53 -3.54 14.35
CA TYR A 150 -22.10 -2.45 13.56
C TYR A 150 -21.02 -1.57 12.89
N HIS A 151 -19.97 -1.18 13.61
CA HIS A 151 -18.87 -0.42 13.03
C HIS A 151 -18.13 -1.21 11.94
N THR A 152 -17.86 -2.50 12.17
CA THR A 152 -17.23 -3.35 11.16
C THR A 152 -18.10 -3.49 9.92
N LEU A 153 -19.41 -3.68 10.08
CA LEU A 153 -20.37 -3.74 8.99
C LEU A 153 -20.44 -2.42 8.24
N LYS A 154 -20.48 -1.30 8.95
CA LYS A 154 -20.54 0.04 8.35
C LYS A 154 -19.27 0.39 7.57
N ASN A 155 -18.10 0.02 8.09
CA ASN A 155 -16.82 0.20 7.40
C ASN A 155 -16.72 -0.63 6.12
N VAL A 156 -17.47 -1.73 6.01
CA VAL A 156 -17.52 -2.59 4.82
C VAL A 156 -18.72 -2.25 3.93
N SER A 157 -19.69 -1.49 4.44
CA SER A 157 -20.91 -1.16 3.71
C SER A 157 -20.67 -0.16 2.58
N VAL A 158 -21.39 -0.36 1.47
CA VAL A 158 -21.34 0.54 0.33
C VAL A 158 -21.93 1.90 0.73
N CYS A 159 -21.19 2.98 0.43
CA CYS A 159 -21.67 4.34 0.65
C CYS A 159 -22.96 4.58 -0.13
N THR A 160 -23.95 5.20 0.53
CA THR A 160 -25.30 5.39 -0.02
C THR A 160 -25.40 6.47 -1.10
N THR A 161 -24.41 7.36 -1.21
CA THR A 161 -24.40 8.46 -2.19
C THR A 161 -23.02 8.64 -2.80
N ASN A 162 -22.96 9.07 -4.06
CA ASN A 162 -21.69 9.34 -4.74
C ASN A 162 -20.86 10.41 -4.03
N SER A 163 -21.51 11.44 -3.46
CA SER A 163 -20.79 12.45 -2.68
C SER A 163 -20.14 11.86 -1.43
N ALA A 164 -20.81 10.92 -0.75
CA ALA A 164 -20.21 10.23 0.39
C ALA A 164 -19.04 9.35 -0.03
N VAL A 165 -19.15 8.63 -1.16
CA VAL A 165 -18.04 7.84 -1.74
C VAL A 165 -16.82 8.71 -1.99
N VAL A 166 -16.99 9.88 -2.60
CA VAL A 166 -15.89 10.81 -2.91
C VAL A 166 -15.21 11.30 -1.63
N CYS A 167 -16.00 11.77 -0.65
CA CYS A 167 -15.47 12.28 0.61
C CYS A 167 -14.73 11.18 1.40
N ASP A 168 -15.28 9.96 1.41
CA ASP A 168 -14.68 8.82 2.10
C ASP A 168 -13.35 8.40 1.46
N ALA A 169 -13.33 8.28 0.12
CA ALA A 169 -12.11 8.00 -0.62
C ALA A 169 -11.05 9.08 -0.40
N GLN A 170 -11.42 10.36 -0.47
CA GLN A 170 -10.50 11.47 -0.25
C GLN A 170 -9.93 11.45 1.18
N SER A 171 -10.78 11.37 2.20
CA SER A 171 -10.36 11.35 3.61
C SER A 171 -9.44 10.16 3.91
N THR A 172 -9.74 9.00 3.34
CA THR A 172 -8.93 7.78 3.50
C THR A 172 -7.57 7.94 2.82
N LEU A 173 -7.54 8.43 1.58
CA LEU A 173 -6.30 8.63 0.83
C LEU A 173 -5.41 9.69 1.50
N GLU A 174 -5.97 10.80 1.96
CA GLU A 174 -5.22 11.81 2.73
C GLU A 174 -4.58 11.24 4.00
N HIS A 175 -5.26 10.30 4.67
CA HIS A 175 -4.69 9.60 5.82
C HIS A 175 -3.53 8.69 5.41
N VAL A 176 -3.69 7.92 4.32
CA VAL A 176 -2.63 7.07 3.78
C VAL A 176 -1.42 7.90 3.35
N PHE A 177 -1.60 9.05 2.72
CA PHE A 177 -0.50 9.94 2.32
C PHE A 177 0.34 10.36 3.52
N LYS A 178 -0.30 10.73 4.65
CA LYS A 178 0.43 11.05 5.89
C LYS A 178 1.23 9.87 6.44
N ILE A 179 0.70 8.65 6.30
CA ILE A 179 1.41 7.42 6.70
C ILE A 179 2.64 7.21 5.80
N LEU A 180 2.48 7.39 4.49
CA LEU A 180 3.56 7.24 3.51
C LEU A 180 4.64 8.32 3.67
N ASP A 181 4.26 9.58 3.89
CA ASP A 181 5.18 10.66 4.27
C ASP A 181 5.97 10.28 5.52
N GLY A 182 5.26 9.81 6.56
CA GLY A 182 5.85 9.30 7.77
C GLY A 182 6.89 8.22 7.46
N LEU A 183 6.51 7.20 6.66
CA LEU A 183 7.37 6.09 6.22
C LEU A 183 8.64 6.57 5.55
N ALA A 184 8.51 7.45 4.57
CA ALA A 184 9.64 8.02 3.85
C ALA A 184 10.58 8.78 4.79
N LEU A 185 10.04 9.57 5.73
CA LEU A 185 10.84 10.34 6.67
C LEU A 185 11.64 9.46 7.65
N HIS A 186 11.07 8.36 8.16
CA HIS A 186 11.75 7.55 9.16
C HIS A 186 12.61 6.41 8.61
N THR A 187 12.38 5.97 7.36
CA THR A 187 13.14 4.86 6.75
C THR A 187 13.92 5.24 5.49
N GLY A 188 13.61 6.37 4.86
CA GLY A 188 14.09 6.69 3.53
C GLY A 188 13.46 5.84 2.41
N ILE A 189 12.42 5.06 2.68
CA ILE A 189 11.68 4.29 1.67
C ILE A 189 10.93 5.24 0.74
N TYR A 190 11.06 5.02 -0.57
CA TYR A 190 10.26 5.69 -1.58
C TYR A 190 8.99 4.87 -1.84
N ALA A 191 7.83 5.51 -1.78
CA ALA A 191 6.54 4.93 -2.06
C ALA A 191 5.75 5.78 -3.06
N CYS A 192 4.91 5.11 -3.85
CA CYS A 192 3.98 5.74 -4.78
C CYS A 192 2.64 5.00 -4.69
N LEU A 193 1.54 5.74 -4.79
CA LEU A 193 0.18 5.21 -4.76
C LEU A 193 -0.62 5.81 -5.92
N PHE A 194 -1.32 4.95 -6.65
CA PHE A 194 -2.32 5.34 -7.64
C PHE A 194 -3.68 4.80 -7.18
N ALA A 195 -4.70 5.65 -7.19
CA ALA A 195 -6.06 5.29 -6.83
C ALA A 195 -7.03 5.90 -7.84
N THR A 196 -8.04 5.14 -8.26
CA THR A 196 -9.02 5.59 -9.25
C THR A 196 -10.41 5.09 -8.88
N CYS A 197 -11.43 5.72 -9.44
CA CYS A 197 -12.76 5.14 -9.45
C CYS A 197 -12.78 3.87 -10.31
N GLY A 198 -13.58 2.88 -9.89
CA GLY A 198 -13.84 1.65 -10.65
C GLY A 198 -15.14 1.67 -11.44
N HIS A 199 -15.88 2.77 -11.42
CA HIS A 199 -17.21 2.86 -12.04
C HIS A 199 -17.44 4.24 -12.66
N VAL A 200 -17.95 4.27 -13.89
CA VAL A 200 -18.14 5.50 -14.70
C VAL A 200 -19.05 6.57 -14.07
N TYR A 201 -19.94 6.16 -13.15
CA TYR A 201 -20.85 7.07 -12.44
C TYR A 201 -20.29 7.59 -11.12
N ASN A 202 -19.12 7.11 -10.69
CA ASN A 202 -18.44 7.67 -9.52
C ASN A 202 -17.73 8.96 -9.96
N SER A 203 -18.06 10.07 -9.31
CA SER A 203 -17.49 11.39 -9.62
C SER A 203 -16.15 11.66 -8.93
N SER A 204 -15.55 10.67 -8.25
CA SER A 204 -14.23 10.83 -7.64
C SER A 204 -13.18 10.98 -8.72
N GLN A 205 -12.37 12.04 -8.62
CA GLN A 205 -11.22 12.19 -9.50
C GLN A 205 -10.18 11.10 -9.20
N PRO A 206 -9.41 10.67 -10.20
CA PRO A 206 -8.27 9.80 -9.97
C PRO A 206 -7.22 10.53 -9.14
N PHE A 207 -6.62 9.81 -8.20
CA PHE A 207 -5.58 10.31 -7.30
C PHE A 207 -4.27 9.59 -7.58
N TRP A 208 -3.17 10.34 -7.54
CA TRP A 208 -1.86 9.74 -7.39
C TRP A 208 -1.08 10.51 -6.33
N TYR A 209 -0.16 9.81 -5.69
CA TYR A 209 0.71 10.37 -4.68
C TYR A 209 2.07 9.69 -4.76
N GLY A 210 3.11 10.46 -4.47
CA GLY A 210 4.49 9.99 -4.44
C GLY A 210 5.26 10.66 -3.32
N THR A 211 6.04 9.87 -2.58
CA THR A 211 6.92 10.41 -1.53
C THR A 211 8.18 11.01 -2.17
N ASN A 212 8.71 12.10 -1.61
CA ASN A 212 9.97 12.72 -2.05
C ASN A 212 10.01 12.91 -3.58
N ASN A 213 11.15 12.58 -4.20
CA ASN A 213 11.44 12.71 -5.61
C ASN A 213 10.99 11.51 -6.47
N VAL A 214 9.98 10.73 -6.03
CA VAL A 214 9.48 9.62 -6.87
C VAL A 214 8.88 10.11 -8.20
N MET A 215 8.51 11.39 -8.25
CA MET A 215 8.12 12.12 -9.47
C MET A 215 9.19 12.02 -10.56
N ASP A 216 10.43 12.37 -10.19
CA ASP A 216 11.58 12.35 -11.09
C ASP A 216 11.80 10.95 -11.69
N PHE A 217 11.49 9.88 -10.95
CA PHE A 217 11.55 8.53 -11.51
C PHE A 217 10.55 8.31 -12.66
N TRP A 218 9.30 8.76 -12.49
CA TRP A 218 8.29 8.58 -13.53
C TRP A 218 8.59 9.42 -14.77
N GLU A 219 9.02 10.66 -14.60
CA GLU A 219 9.30 11.57 -15.72
C GLU A 219 10.66 11.28 -16.36
N ASP A 220 11.75 11.21 -15.58
CA ASP A 220 13.11 11.10 -16.14
C ASP A 220 13.49 9.68 -16.55
N VAL A 221 12.96 8.65 -15.86
CA VAL A 221 13.34 7.25 -16.11
C VAL A 221 12.29 6.54 -16.95
N MET A 222 11.00 6.74 -16.65
CA MET A 222 9.92 6.05 -17.35
C MET A 222 9.38 6.85 -18.55
N ASP A 223 9.70 8.14 -18.67
CA ASP A 223 9.16 9.05 -19.71
C ASP A 223 7.62 9.06 -19.71
N LEU A 224 7.03 9.05 -18.51
CA LEU A 224 5.59 8.99 -18.29
C LEU A 224 5.15 10.01 -17.25
N GLU A 225 4.14 10.82 -17.60
CA GLU A 225 3.50 11.71 -16.63
C GLU A 225 2.59 10.88 -15.69
N PRO A 226 2.71 11.00 -14.35
CA PRO A 226 1.86 10.28 -13.40
C PRO A 226 0.35 10.47 -13.63
N ASN A 227 -0.06 11.67 -14.09
CA ASN A 227 -1.44 11.96 -14.46
C ASN A 227 -1.92 11.13 -15.65
N GLU A 228 -1.05 10.82 -16.61
CA GLU A 228 -1.40 9.95 -17.73
C GLU A 228 -1.57 8.51 -17.26
N ILE A 229 -0.68 8.03 -16.37
CA ILE A 229 -0.75 6.70 -15.78
C ILE A 229 -2.07 6.51 -15.03
N VAL A 230 -2.44 7.45 -14.16
CA VAL A 230 -3.66 7.32 -13.35
C VAL A 230 -4.92 7.36 -14.22
N ARG A 231 -4.94 8.15 -15.30
CA ARG A 231 -6.06 8.17 -16.26
C ARG A 231 -6.17 6.89 -17.07
N LYS A 232 -5.04 6.30 -17.49
CA LYS A 232 -5.04 4.98 -18.15
C LYS A 232 -5.53 3.89 -17.20
N LEU A 233 -5.14 3.96 -15.93
CA LEU A 233 -5.64 3.07 -14.89
C LEU A 233 -7.15 3.23 -14.70
N GLU A 234 -7.66 4.47 -14.65
CA GLU A 234 -9.09 4.77 -14.57
C GLU A 234 -9.86 4.22 -15.76
N GLN A 235 -9.38 4.48 -16.98
CA GLN A 235 -10.00 3.98 -18.19
C GLN A 235 -10.04 2.44 -18.20
N TRP A 236 -8.95 1.80 -17.79
CA TRP A 236 -8.89 0.35 -17.66
C TRP A 236 -9.90 -0.16 -16.62
N ALA A 237 -9.93 0.45 -15.42
CA ALA A 237 -10.81 0.06 -14.32
C ALA A 237 -12.29 0.23 -14.69
N CYS A 238 -12.66 1.36 -15.28
CA CYS A 238 -14.04 1.64 -15.72
C CYS A 238 -14.49 0.75 -16.88
N MET A 239 -13.59 0.43 -17.83
CA MET A 239 -13.91 -0.42 -18.98
C MET A 239 -14.01 -1.91 -18.60
N HIS A 240 -13.15 -2.35 -17.68
CA HIS A 240 -13.16 -3.71 -17.15
C HIS A 240 -13.95 -3.73 -15.84
N GLY A 241 -15.14 -3.12 -15.80
CA GLY A 241 -16.01 -2.91 -14.63
C GLY A 241 -16.48 -4.18 -13.91
N LYS A 242 -15.55 -5.08 -13.65
CA LYS A 242 -15.65 -6.28 -12.85
C LYS A 242 -15.83 -5.80 -11.43
N ASN A 243 -17.07 -5.87 -10.97
CA ASN A 243 -17.37 -5.81 -9.54
C ASN A 243 -16.55 -6.90 -8.80
N ILE A 244 -16.40 -6.74 -7.49
CA ILE A 244 -15.68 -7.72 -6.64
C ILE A 244 -16.21 -9.15 -6.86
N GLU A 245 -17.50 -9.28 -7.23
CA GLU A 245 -18.17 -10.53 -7.57
C GLU A 245 -17.63 -11.17 -8.86
N GLU A 246 -17.39 -10.41 -9.93
CA GLU A 246 -16.78 -10.90 -11.17
C GLU A 246 -15.30 -11.26 -10.98
N CYS A 247 -14.57 -10.61 -10.07
CA CYS A 247 -13.23 -11.06 -9.65
C CYS A 247 -13.26 -12.43 -8.92
N ASN A 248 -14.37 -12.75 -8.25
CA ASN A 248 -14.61 -14.05 -7.63
C ASN A 248 -15.32 -15.05 -8.55
N SER A 249 -15.57 -14.69 -9.82
CA SER A 249 -16.01 -15.66 -10.82
C SER A 249 -14.90 -16.68 -11.10
N VAL A 250 -15.28 -17.86 -11.59
CA VAL A 250 -14.32 -18.90 -12.00
C VAL A 250 -13.32 -18.31 -12.99
N GLU A 251 -13.77 -17.63 -14.05
CA GLU A 251 -12.88 -17.04 -15.06
C GLU A 251 -11.94 -15.98 -14.46
N GLY A 252 -12.46 -15.09 -13.60
CA GLY A 252 -11.66 -14.07 -12.93
C GLY A 252 -10.55 -14.68 -12.07
N MET A 253 -10.87 -15.76 -11.33
CA MET A 253 -9.88 -16.48 -10.53
C MET A 253 -8.87 -17.24 -11.39
N GLN A 254 -9.29 -17.85 -12.50
CA GLN A 254 -8.38 -18.50 -13.44
C GLN A 254 -7.34 -17.50 -13.98
N GLN A 255 -7.80 -16.32 -14.41
CA GLN A 255 -6.94 -15.25 -14.92
C GLN A 255 -5.97 -14.76 -13.84
N MET A 256 -6.46 -14.54 -12.60
CA MET A 256 -5.63 -14.09 -11.49
C MET A 256 -4.54 -15.11 -11.11
N CYS A 257 -4.90 -16.38 -10.95
CA CYS A 257 -3.94 -17.44 -10.64
C CYS A 257 -2.90 -17.59 -11.75
N ALA A 258 -3.33 -17.59 -13.02
CA ALA A 258 -2.41 -17.66 -14.15
C ALA A 258 -1.47 -16.44 -14.21
N HIS A 259 -1.97 -15.25 -13.88
CA HIS A 259 -1.17 -14.04 -13.84
C HIS A 259 -0.11 -14.09 -12.73
N ILE A 260 -0.47 -14.50 -11.51
CA ILE A 260 0.48 -14.62 -10.39
C ILE A 260 1.56 -15.65 -10.72
N LEU A 261 1.17 -16.82 -11.23
CA LEU A 261 2.12 -17.88 -11.60
C LEU A 261 3.12 -17.41 -12.67
N ASN A 262 2.65 -16.80 -13.75
CA ASN A 262 3.53 -16.34 -14.83
C ASN A 262 4.39 -15.13 -14.42
N SER A 263 3.86 -14.24 -13.58
CA SER A 263 4.62 -13.08 -13.10
C SER A 263 5.74 -13.50 -12.16
N GLY A 264 5.46 -14.42 -11.23
CA GLY A 264 6.48 -14.99 -10.37
C GLY A 264 7.57 -15.70 -11.18
N LEU A 265 7.22 -16.50 -12.19
CA LEU A 265 8.22 -17.17 -13.03
C LEU A 265 9.07 -16.18 -13.84
N HIS A 266 8.47 -15.07 -14.27
CA HIS A 266 9.17 -14.00 -14.99
C HIS A 266 10.24 -13.33 -14.12
N GLU A 267 9.99 -13.16 -12.82
CA GLU A 267 10.99 -12.63 -11.88
C GLU A 267 12.26 -13.48 -11.87
N TYR A 268 12.12 -14.81 -11.81
CA TYR A 268 13.25 -15.74 -11.86
C TYR A 268 13.96 -15.73 -13.21
N SER A 269 13.23 -15.48 -14.30
CA SER A 269 13.84 -15.30 -15.63
C SER A 269 14.72 -14.04 -15.69
N PHE A 270 14.37 -12.98 -14.97
CA PHE A 270 15.15 -11.75 -14.92
C PHE A 270 16.41 -11.88 -14.05
N TYR A 271 16.33 -12.59 -12.92
CA TYR A 271 17.48 -12.91 -12.08
C TYR A 271 18.52 -13.79 -12.80
N LEU A 272 18.07 -14.78 -13.59
CA LEU A 272 18.96 -15.61 -14.42
C LEU A 272 19.75 -14.82 -15.47
N LEU A 273 19.20 -13.69 -15.94
CA LEU A 273 19.88 -12.82 -16.91
C LEU A 273 20.94 -11.92 -16.27
N THR A 274 20.75 -11.54 -15.00
CA THR A 274 21.52 -10.50 -14.31
C THR A 274 22.58 -11.06 -13.36
N ALA A 275 22.47 -12.30 -12.88
CA ALA A 275 23.45 -12.93 -12.00
C ALA A 275 24.60 -13.63 -12.78
N PRO A 276 25.88 -13.22 -12.62
CA PRO A 276 27.02 -13.81 -13.34
C PRO A 276 27.35 -15.25 -12.90
N ASP A 277 27.22 -15.56 -11.60
CA ASP A 277 27.65 -16.85 -11.02
C ASP A 277 26.72 -18.02 -11.34
N MET A 278 25.48 -17.76 -11.78
CA MET A 278 24.49 -18.80 -12.09
C MET A 278 24.44 -19.18 -13.57
N ARG A 279 25.24 -18.52 -14.42
CA ARG A 279 25.35 -18.81 -15.87
C ARG A 279 25.94 -20.18 -16.19
N ILE A 280 26.52 -20.86 -15.20
CA ILE A 280 27.19 -22.15 -15.37
C ILE A 280 26.20 -23.27 -15.70
N TYR A 281 24.93 -23.14 -15.30
CA TYR A 281 23.94 -24.24 -15.43
C TYR A 281 22.94 -24.08 -16.57
N THR A 282 22.78 -22.88 -17.14
CA THR A 282 21.76 -22.65 -18.18
C THR A 282 22.40 -21.95 -19.38
N GLY A 283 22.81 -22.74 -20.38
CA GLY A 283 23.32 -22.24 -21.67
C GLY A 283 22.27 -21.52 -22.53
N VAL A 284 21.22 -20.96 -21.92
CA VAL A 284 20.07 -20.37 -22.57
C VAL A 284 20.03 -18.88 -22.24
N VAL A 285 20.44 -18.07 -23.23
CA VAL A 285 20.22 -16.62 -23.24
C VAL A 285 18.71 -16.39 -23.28
N ALA A 286 18.08 -16.25 -22.12
CA ALA A 286 16.64 -16.08 -21.98
C ALA A 286 16.20 -14.65 -22.35
N LYS A 287 16.35 -14.24 -23.61
CA LYS A 287 15.73 -12.99 -24.10
C LYS A 287 14.19 -13.07 -24.19
N LYS A 288 13.60 -14.23 -23.85
CA LYS A 288 12.17 -14.50 -24.03
C LYS A 288 11.53 -14.77 -22.67
N LYS A 289 10.47 -14.04 -22.36
CA LYS A 289 9.60 -14.23 -21.18
C LYS A 289 9.24 -15.71 -21.04
N ILE A 290 9.74 -16.36 -19.98
CA ILE A 290 9.44 -17.76 -19.70
C ILE A 290 7.97 -17.85 -19.32
N GLN A 291 7.22 -18.68 -20.03
CA GLN A 291 5.84 -19.03 -19.70
C GLN A 291 5.81 -20.43 -19.12
N ILE A 292 4.95 -20.63 -18.12
CA ILE A 292 4.79 -21.95 -17.51
C ILE A 292 4.24 -22.93 -18.54
N ASN A 293 4.86 -24.12 -18.61
CA ASN A 293 4.35 -25.24 -19.38
C ASN A 293 3.92 -26.33 -18.40
N PHE A 294 2.62 -26.43 -18.13
CA PHE A 294 2.10 -27.42 -17.17
C PHE A 294 2.25 -28.86 -17.64
N ILE A 295 2.15 -29.10 -18.96
CA ILE A 295 2.21 -30.46 -19.53
C ILE A 295 3.63 -31.00 -19.46
N ASN A 296 4.61 -30.18 -19.84
CA ASN A 296 6.02 -30.55 -19.86
C ASN A 296 6.80 -29.86 -18.73
N PHE A 297 6.20 -29.74 -17.54
CA PHE A 297 6.76 -28.93 -16.45
C PHE A 297 8.15 -29.40 -16.02
N GLU A 298 8.32 -30.71 -15.85
CA GLU A 298 9.60 -31.32 -15.46
C GLU A 298 10.71 -30.95 -16.45
N VAL A 299 10.53 -31.22 -17.73
CA VAL A 299 11.59 -30.97 -18.73
C VAL A 299 11.73 -29.48 -19.08
N ALA A 300 10.60 -28.80 -19.33
CA ALA A 300 10.63 -27.44 -19.88
C ALA A 300 10.92 -26.37 -18.84
N ILE A 301 10.68 -26.65 -17.54
CA ILE A 301 10.89 -25.71 -16.45
C ILE A 301 11.95 -26.21 -15.46
N LYS A 302 11.77 -27.39 -14.85
CA LYS A 302 12.68 -27.88 -13.81
C LYS A 302 14.06 -28.24 -14.35
N GLU A 303 14.16 -29.17 -15.29
CA GLU A 303 15.46 -29.58 -15.88
C GLU A 303 16.13 -28.41 -16.60
N LYS A 304 15.34 -27.64 -17.38
CA LYS A 304 15.88 -26.58 -18.23
C LYS A 304 16.36 -25.36 -17.45
N TYR A 305 15.67 -24.96 -16.39
CA TYR A 305 15.98 -23.72 -15.66
C TYR A 305 16.34 -23.93 -14.19
N GLY A 306 16.25 -25.15 -13.66
CA GLY A 306 16.46 -25.44 -12.24
C GLY A 306 15.43 -24.74 -11.34
N ILE A 307 14.20 -24.54 -11.84
CA ILE A 307 13.13 -23.83 -11.12
C ILE A 307 12.01 -24.81 -10.82
N GLU A 308 11.56 -24.84 -9.57
CA GLU A 308 10.43 -25.64 -9.11
C GLU A 308 9.33 -24.75 -8.52
N LEU A 309 8.08 -25.22 -8.61
CA LEU A 309 6.94 -24.61 -7.92
C LEU A 309 6.65 -25.41 -6.65
N LEU A 310 6.91 -24.80 -5.50
CA LEU A 310 6.72 -25.43 -4.19
C LEU A 310 5.36 -25.06 -3.61
N GLY A 311 4.79 -25.97 -2.81
CA GLY A 311 3.55 -25.72 -2.06
C GLY A 311 2.30 -25.66 -2.92
N TRP A 312 2.26 -26.39 -4.04
CA TRP A 312 1.03 -26.57 -4.79
C TRP A 312 -0.02 -27.31 -3.93
N PRO A 313 -1.30 -26.92 -3.94
CA PRO A 313 -2.31 -27.55 -3.10
C PRO A 313 -2.50 -29.04 -3.45
N GLU A 314 -2.43 -29.93 -2.46
CA GLU A 314 -2.58 -31.38 -2.67
C GLU A 314 -3.96 -31.77 -3.23
N SER A 315 -4.99 -31.02 -2.87
CA SER A 315 -6.37 -31.23 -3.35
C SER A 315 -6.61 -30.75 -4.79
N VAL A 316 -5.65 -30.04 -5.39
CA VAL A 316 -5.80 -29.42 -6.72
C VAL A 316 -4.85 -30.09 -7.70
N LEU A 317 -5.40 -30.62 -8.80
CA LEU A 317 -4.59 -31.18 -9.88
C LEU A 317 -3.60 -30.15 -10.40
N PHE A 318 -2.36 -30.57 -10.62
CA PHE A 318 -1.32 -29.72 -11.19
C PHE A 318 -1.58 -29.50 -12.69
N GLN A 319 -2.25 -28.40 -13.01
CA GLN A 319 -2.63 -28.04 -14.37
C GLN A 319 -2.79 -26.53 -14.53
N SER A 320 -2.97 -26.07 -15.76
CA SER A 320 -3.27 -24.67 -16.04
C SER A 320 -4.50 -24.20 -15.26
N PRO A 321 -4.46 -23.03 -14.60
CA PRO A 321 -5.64 -22.48 -13.93
C PRO A 321 -6.86 -22.44 -14.85
N HIS A 322 -6.68 -22.11 -16.13
CA HIS A 322 -7.76 -22.07 -17.13
C HIS A 322 -8.42 -23.44 -17.39
N ALA A 323 -7.76 -24.55 -17.06
CA ALA A 323 -8.32 -25.89 -17.15
C ALA A 323 -9.12 -26.29 -15.90
N THR A 324 -9.00 -25.54 -14.80
CA THR A 324 -9.72 -25.81 -13.55
C THR A 324 -11.05 -25.10 -13.55
N THR A 325 -12.15 -25.85 -13.60
CA THR A 325 -13.52 -25.30 -13.56
C THR A 325 -14.12 -25.26 -12.15
N ASN A 326 -13.50 -25.95 -11.18
CA ASN A 326 -13.96 -25.96 -9.79
C ASN A 326 -13.53 -24.66 -9.06
N ALA A 327 -14.52 -23.89 -8.59
CA ALA A 327 -14.32 -22.64 -7.87
C ALA A 327 -13.55 -22.82 -6.55
N GLU A 328 -13.82 -23.87 -5.77
CA GLU A 328 -13.16 -24.12 -4.49
C GLU A 328 -11.65 -24.38 -4.68
N HIS A 329 -11.30 -25.14 -5.72
CA HIS A 329 -9.91 -25.42 -6.07
C HIS A 329 -9.18 -24.14 -6.50
N LEU A 330 -9.86 -23.27 -7.25
CA LEU A 330 -9.30 -21.97 -7.64
C LEU A 330 -9.12 -21.03 -6.45
N HIS A 331 -10.06 -21.03 -5.50
CA HIS A 331 -9.92 -20.27 -4.24
C HIS A 331 -8.72 -20.74 -3.44
N ALA A 332 -8.59 -22.05 -3.20
CA ALA A 332 -7.46 -22.62 -2.47
C ALA A 332 -6.12 -22.27 -3.13
N LEU A 333 -6.02 -22.43 -4.46
CA LEU A 333 -4.82 -22.08 -5.21
C LEU A 333 -4.50 -20.58 -5.11
N ARG A 334 -5.51 -19.71 -5.31
CA ARG A 334 -5.35 -18.25 -5.24
C ARG A 334 -4.85 -17.81 -3.87
N ASP A 335 -5.45 -18.34 -2.81
CA ASP A 335 -5.14 -17.93 -1.45
C ASP A 335 -3.74 -18.40 -1.04
N MET A 336 -3.33 -19.62 -1.46
CA MET A 336 -1.95 -20.10 -1.27
C MET A 336 -0.91 -19.29 -2.06
N LEU A 337 -1.23 -18.90 -3.30
CA LEU A 337 -0.37 -18.02 -4.10
C LEU A 337 -0.22 -16.63 -3.46
N LYS A 338 -1.32 -16.03 -2.98
CA LYS A 338 -1.29 -14.72 -2.30
C LYS A 338 -0.57 -14.76 -0.95
N ALA A 339 -0.72 -15.86 -0.20
CA ALA A 339 -0.03 -16.07 1.06
C ALA A 339 1.48 -16.40 0.88
N GLY A 340 1.93 -16.69 -0.35
CA GLY A 340 3.30 -17.10 -0.65
C GLY A 340 3.64 -18.53 -0.18
N THR A 341 2.64 -19.34 0.19
CA THR A 341 2.82 -20.76 0.51
C THR A 341 3.00 -21.59 -0.76
N CYS A 342 2.33 -21.22 -1.85
CA CYS A 342 2.63 -21.68 -3.20
C CYS A 342 3.55 -20.65 -3.89
N ARG A 343 4.79 -21.02 -4.20
CA ARG A 343 5.79 -20.09 -4.76
C ARG A 343 6.86 -20.78 -5.59
N TRP A 344 7.47 -20.00 -6.49
CA TRP A 344 8.64 -20.43 -7.23
C TRP A 344 9.87 -20.50 -6.32
N ALA A 345 10.76 -21.45 -6.60
CA ALA A 345 12.04 -21.59 -5.92
C ALA A 345 13.10 -22.16 -6.88
N TYR A 346 14.36 -21.79 -6.67
CA TYR A 346 15.47 -22.48 -7.30
C TYR A 346 15.67 -23.84 -6.64
N MET A 347 15.88 -24.86 -7.47
CA MET A 347 16.28 -26.17 -7.01
C MET A 347 17.73 -26.12 -6.49
N SER A 348 17.99 -26.85 -5.42
CA SER A 348 19.36 -27.02 -4.92
C SER A 348 20.19 -27.84 -5.92
N THR A 349 21.51 -27.71 -5.85
CA THR A 349 22.44 -28.45 -6.72
C THR A 349 22.22 -29.97 -6.66
N GLN A 350 21.85 -30.51 -5.49
CA GLN A 350 21.54 -31.93 -5.34
C GLN A 350 20.25 -32.34 -6.05
N GLN A 351 19.23 -31.48 -6.03
CA GLN A 351 17.97 -31.73 -6.73
C GLN A 351 18.16 -31.64 -8.25
N CYS A 352 18.96 -30.69 -8.74
CA CYS A 352 19.29 -30.59 -10.17
C CYS A 352 20.12 -31.77 -10.71
N MET A 353 20.78 -32.56 -9.85
CA MET A 353 21.57 -33.73 -10.26
C MET A 353 20.76 -35.04 -10.25
N GLN A 354 19.58 -35.05 -9.62
CA GLN A 354 18.69 -36.21 -9.55
C GLN A 354 17.67 -36.26 -10.69
N HIS A 355 17.52 -35.15 -11.41
CA HIS A 355 16.78 -35.02 -12.65
C HIS A 355 17.77 -34.94 -13.82
#